data_AF-A0A9P4H542-F1
#
_entry.id   AF-A0A9P4H542-F1
#
_cell.length_a   1.000
_cell.length_b   1.000
_cell.length_c   1.000
_cell.angle_alpha   90.00
_cell.angle_beta   90.00
_cell.angle_gamma   90.00
#
_symmetry.space_group_name_H-M   'P 1'
#
loop_
_entity.id
_entity.type
_entity.pdbx_description
1 polymer ?
#
loop_
_entity_poly.entity_id
_entity_poly.type
_entity_poly.pdbx_seq_one_letter_code
_entity_poly.pdbx_strand_id
1 'polypeptide(L)'
;TFSSLFSRGWVLQERLLSPRSVYFGEIMTWECPEMIANEVFPGGIPFARGHFPIWGTEKPFRLPRLLQNDNDDELTNKVELYHRWLWICTTFSKCKLSHEADALPAISGLAKACRDVLEDSYLDGIWRGPISAVRRSI
;
A
#
# COMPACT_ATOMS: atom_id res chain seq x y z
N THR A 1 -3.69 14.20 -15.66
CA THR A 1 -2.29 13.89 -16.01
C THR A 1 -1.60 13.25 -14.81
N PHE A 2 -0.99 12.08 -14.96
CA PHE A 2 -0.25 11.43 -13.87
C PHE A 2 0.90 12.34 -13.42
N SER A 3 0.94 12.72 -12.13
CA SER A 3 2.05 13.53 -11.65
C SER A 3 3.33 12.70 -11.71
N SER A 4 4.41 13.26 -12.27
CA SER A 4 5.72 12.59 -12.37
C SER A 4 6.23 12.07 -11.02
N LEU A 5 5.77 12.68 -9.91
CA LEU A 5 6.10 12.27 -8.56
C LEU A 5 5.79 10.79 -8.29
N PHE A 6 4.61 10.31 -8.67
CA PHE A 6 4.22 8.92 -8.42
C PHE A 6 5.00 7.92 -9.29
N SER A 7 5.78 8.36 -10.27
CA SER A 7 6.65 7.43 -11.00
C SER A 7 7.95 7.11 -10.25
N ARG A 8 8.25 7.73 -9.11
CA ARG A 8 9.53 7.51 -8.38
C ARG A 8 9.37 6.40 -7.35
N GLY A 9 10.29 5.42 -7.32
CA GLY A 9 10.19 4.26 -6.41
C GLY A 9 10.02 4.61 -4.93
N TRP A 10 10.79 5.59 -4.45
CA TRP A 10 10.74 6.06 -3.05
C TRP A 10 9.38 6.68 -2.64
N VAL A 11 8.61 7.20 -3.59
CA VAL A 11 7.35 7.89 -3.30
C VAL A 11 6.28 6.93 -2.77
N LEU A 12 6.36 5.63 -3.12
CA LEU A 12 5.46 4.63 -2.56
C LEU A 12 5.64 4.51 -1.04
N GLN A 13 6.89 4.46 -0.57
CA GLN A 13 7.22 4.43 0.85
C GLN A 13 6.80 5.72 1.55
N GLU A 14 7.15 6.88 0.99
CA GLU A 14 6.80 8.19 1.54
C GLU A 14 5.28 8.36 1.71
N ARG A 15 4.50 7.87 0.73
CA ARG A 15 3.05 7.91 0.79
C ARG A 15 2.49 6.95 1.83
N LEU A 16 2.88 5.68 1.80
CA LEU A 16 2.27 4.66 2.64
C LEU A 16 2.61 4.82 4.13
N LEU A 17 3.83 5.27 4.44
CA LEU A 17 4.30 5.44 5.81
C LEU A 17 3.92 6.80 6.42
N SER A 18 3.65 7.82 5.61
CA SER A 18 3.23 9.11 6.15
C SER A 18 1.83 9.01 6.79
N PRO A 19 1.61 9.63 7.97
CA PRO A 19 0.30 9.62 8.61
C PRO A 19 -0.73 10.49 7.87
N ARG A 20 -0.29 11.56 7.18
CA ARG A 20 -1.16 12.51 6.46
C ARG A 20 -0.37 13.15 5.32
N SER A 21 -1.02 13.37 4.19
CA SER A 21 -0.42 14.08 3.05
C SER A 21 -1.41 15.04 2.44
N VAL A 22 -0.87 16.14 1.92
CA VAL A 22 -1.58 17.07 1.04
C VAL A 22 -0.93 16.98 -0.33
N TYR A 23 -1.75 16.82 -1.36
CA TYR A 23 -1.34 16.80 -2.76
C TYR A 23 -1.74 18.13 -3.40
N PHE A 24 -0.75 18.81 -3.95
CA PHE A 24 -0.93 20.03 -4.73
C PHE A 24 -1.07 19.63 -6.20
N GLY A 25 -2.30 19.47 -6.66
CA GLY A 25 -2.66 19.27 -8.07
C GLY A 25 -3.55 20.40 -8.57
N GLU A 26 -4.34 20.13 -9.61
CA GLU A 26 -5.40 21.03 -10.05
C GLU A 26 -6.44 21.28 -8.95
N ILE A 27 -6.67 20.26 -8.10
CA ILE A 27 -7.49 20.34 -6.90
C ILE A 27 -6.62 19.94 -5.70
N MET A 28 -6.59 20.77 -4.66
CA MET A 28 -5.87 20.46 -3.43
C MET A 28 -6.55 19.29 -2.70
N THR A 29 -5.82 18.19 -2.51
CA THR A 29 -6.37 16.96 -1.93
C THR A 29 -5.62 16.58 -0.67
N TRP A 30 -6.34 16.34 0.43
CA TRP A 30 -5.81 15.80 1.67
C TRP A 30 -6.19 14.32 1.81
N GLU A 31 -5.29 13.53 2.37
CA GLU A 31 -5.51 12.11 2.63
C GLU A 31 -4.91 11.72 3.98
N CYS A 32 -5.69 10.97 4.76
CA CYS A 32 -5.27 10.28 5.97
C CYS A 32 -5.74 8.81 5.93
N PRO A 33 -5.48 7.99 6.96
CA PRO A 33 -6.01 6.64 7.02
C PRO A 33 -7.53 6.58 6.94
N GLU A 34 -8.24 7.59 7.44
CA GLU A 34 -9.70 7.53 7.54
C GLU A 34 -10.44 7.98 6.30
N MET A 35 -9.92 8.97 5.58
CA MET A 35 -10.63 9.60 4.48
C MET A 35 -9.69 10.31 3.50
N ILE A 36 -10.25 10.64 2.34
CA ILE A 36 -9.67 11.53 1.35
C ILE A 36 -10.64 12.71 1.20
N ALA A 37 -10.15 13.93 1.30
CA ALA A 37 -10.93 15.16 1.21
C ALA A 37 -10.27 16.14 0.23
N ASN A 38 -11.04 17.08 -0.30
CA ASN A 38 -10.53 18.17 -1.12
C ASN A 38 -11.39 19.43 -0.94
N GLU A 39 -11.04 20.51 -1.63
CA GLU A 39 -11.78 21.79 -1.55
C GLU A 39 -13.25 21.69 -1.96
N VAL A 40 -13.62 20.72 -2.81
CA VAL A 40 -15.00 20.47 -3.25
C VAL A 40 -15.76 19.62 -2.22
N PHE A 41 -15.06 18.69 -1.56
CA PHE A 41 -15.60 17.74 -0.59
C PHE A 41 -14.84 17.80 0.73
N PRO A 42 -15.06 18.84 1.56
CA PRO A 42 -14.33 18.99 2.82
C PRO A 42 -14.66 17.89 3.83
N GLY A 43 -15.86 17.30 3.74
CA GLY A 43 -16.29 16.16 4.55
C GLY A 43 -15.87 14.79 4.02
N GLY A 44 -15.10 14.73 2.94
CA GLY A 44 -14.64 13.50 2.30
C GLY A 44 -15.27 13.26 0.93
N ILE A 45 -14.47 12.73 0.01
CA ILE A 45 -14.88 12.44 -1.36
C ILE A 45 -15.88 11.27 -1.33
N PRO A 46 -17.10 11.42 -1.87
CA PRO A 46 -18.07 10.33 -1.91
C PRO A 46 -17.56 9.14 -2.71
N PHE A 47 -17.67 7.94 -2.14
CA PHE A 47 -17.22 6.67 -2.72
C PHE A 47 -17.71 6.44 -4.16
N ALA A 48 -18.94 6.85 -4.48
CA ALA A 48 -19.56 6.70 -5.79
C ALA A 48 -18.88 7.47 -6.94
N ARG A 49 -17.92 8.37 -6.65
CA ARG A 49 -17.27 9.20 -7.68
C ARG A 49 -15.98 8.63 -8.25
N GLY A 50 -15.52 7.45 -7.80
CA GLY A 50 -14.41 6.72 -8.44
C GLY A 50 -13.06 7.44 -8.48
N HIS A 51 -12.88 8.53 -7.72
CA HIS A 51 -11.61 9.23 -7.59
C HIS A 51 -10.71 8.50 -6.58
N PHE A 52 -10.31 7.29 -6.93
CA PHE A 52 -9.24 6.61 -6.23
C PHE A 52 -7.93 7.33 -6.58
N PRO A 53 -7.08 7.69 -5.60
CA PRO A 53 -5.77 8.21 -5.93
C PRO A 53 -4.98 7.20 -6.77
N ILE A 54 -3.85 7.64 -7.34
CA ILE A 54 -3.06 6.90 -8.35
C ILE A 54 -2.63 5.49 -7.89
N TRP A 55 -2.77 5.17 -6.60
CA TRP A 55 -2.65 3.83 -6.02
C TRP A 55 -3.71 3.58 -4.94
N GLY A 56 -4.93 4.08 -5.09
CA GLY A 56 -6.02 3.90 -4.13
C GLY A 56 -6.84 2.64 -4.41
N THR A 57 -7.33 2.00 -3.35
CA THR A 57 -8.50 1.11 -3.45
C THR A 57 -9.75 1.91 -3.04
N GLU A 58 -10.86 1.24 -2.79
CA GLU A 58 -12.04 1.81 -2.13
C GLU A 58 -11.74 2.56 -0.81
N LYS A 59 -10.60 2.24 -0.20
CA LYS A 59 -10.13 2.80 1.07
C LYS A 59 -8.84 3.62 0.86
N PRO A 60 -8.52 4.56 1.78
CA PRO A 60 -7.28 5.32 1.71
C PRO A 60 -6.05 4.41 1.66
N PHE A 61 -5.14 4.71 0.73
CA PHE A 61 -3.95 3.90 0.52
C PHE A 61 -2.85 4.31 1.50
N ARG A 62 -3.01 3.85 2.74
CA ARG A 62 -2.10 4.12 3.86
C ARG A 62 -1.83 2.83 4.62
N LEU A 63 -0.61 2.71 5.15
CA LEU A 63 -0.19 1.49 5.83
C LEU A 63 -1.13 1.06 6.97
N PRO A 64 -1.61 1.93 7.88
CA PRO A 64 -2.54 1.50 8.94
C PRO A 64 -3.84 0.88 8.41
N ARG A 65 -4.35 1.34 7.26
CA ARG A 65 -5.54 0.75 6.62
C ARG A 65 -5.22 -0.54 5.88
N LEU A 66 -4.07 -0.60 5.21
CA LEU A 66 -3.63 -1.82 4.53
C LEU A 66 -3.40 -2.98 5.49
N LEU A 67 -3.00 -2.67 6.72
CA LEU A 67 -2.78 -3.64 7.79
C LEU A 67 -4.04 -3.96 8.61
N GLN A 68 -5.15 -3.28 8.34
CA GLN A 68 -6.37 -3.48 9.12
C GLN A 68 -7.04 -4.81 8.78
N ASN A 69 -7.35 -5.57 9.82
CA ASN A 69 -8.19 -6.76 9.74
C ASN A 69 -9.65 -6.31 9.83
N ASP A 70 -10.37 -6.45 8.72
CA ASP A 70 -11.77 -6.06 8.62
C ASP A 70 -12.73 -7.24 8.82
N ASN A 71 -12.21 -8.48 8.82
CA ASN A 71 -13.01 -9.69 8.95
C ASN A 71 -12.76 -10.38 10.29
N ASP A 72 -13.76 -11.12 10.77
CA ASP A 72 -13.62 -11.94 11.99
C ASP A 72 -12.79 -13.22 11.75
N ASP A 73 -12.66 -13.66 10.49
CA ASP A 73 -11.91 -14.86 10.10
C ASP A 73 -10.41 -14.57 9.89
N GLU A 74 -9.56 -15.24 10.67
CA GLU A 74 -8.11 -15.06 10.66
C GLU A 74 -7.48 -15.46 9.32
N LEU A 75 -7.98 -16.53 8.69
CA LEU A 75 -7.45 -17.02 7.42
C LEU A 75 -7.72 -16.02 6.28
N THR A 76 -8.95 -15.49 6.22
CA THR A 76 -9.36 -14.46 5.26
C THR A 76 -8.52 -13.20 5.42
N ASN A 77 -8.27 -12.75 6.66
CA ASN A 77 -7.41 -11.60 6.91
C ASN A 77 -5.97 -11.80 6.42
N LYS A 78 -5.39 -12.99 6.63
CA LYS A 78 -4.04 -13.31 6.12
C LYS A 78 -4.00 -13.29 4.59
N VAL A 79 -4.99 -13.90 3.92
CA VAL A 79 -5.09 -13.92 2.45
C VAL A 79 -5.21 -12.49 1.89
N GLU A 80 -6.08 -11.67 2.46
CA GLU A 80 -6.24 -10.26 2.10
C GLU A 80 -4.94 -9.47 2.29
N LEU A 81 -4.22 -9.70 3.38
CA LEU A 81 -2.95 -9.04 3.65
C LEU A 81 -1.87 -9.43 2.63
N TYR A 82 -1.82 -10.70 2.20
CA TYR A 82 -0.95 -11.12 1.09
C TYR A 82 -1.34 -10.46 -0.24
N HIS A 83 -2.63 -10.33 -0.55
CA HIS A 83 -3.09 -9.63 -1.75
C HIS A 83 -2.68 -8.15 -1.74
N ARG A 84 -2.81 -7.47 -0.59
CA ARG A 84 -2.36 -6.08 -0.42
C ARG A 84 -0.85 -5.97 -0.57
N TRP A 85 -0.08 -6.90 -0.02
CA TRP A 85 1.38 -6.95 -0.21
C TRP A 85 1.76 -7.13 -1.69
N LEU A 86 1.13 -8.07 -2.39
CA LEU A 86 1.36 -8.27 -3.83
C LEU A 86 1.01 -6.99 -4.61
N TRP A 87 -0.03 -6.29 -4.22
CA TRP A 87 -0.40 -5.03 -4.83
C TRP A 87 0.63 -3.91 -4.60
N ILE A 88 1.23 -3.82 -3.40
CA ILE A 88 2.37 -2.93 -3.13
C ILE A 88 3.54 -3.28 -4.07
N CYS A 89 3.91 -4.56 -4.17
CA CYS A 89 5.01 -5.00 -5.02
C CYS A 89 4.78 -4.70 -6.51
N THR A 90 3.59 -5.01 -7.03
CA THR A 90 3.22 -4.75 -8.43
C THR A 90 3.11 -3.25 -8.75
N THR A 91 2.78 -2.44 -7.75
CA THR A 91 2.79 -0.98 -7.88
C THR A 91 4.22 -0.45 -7.88
N PHE A 92 5.06 -0.93 -6.96
CA PHE A 92 6.46 -0.59 -6.87
C PHE A 92 7.24 -0.97 -8.14
N SER A 93 6.97 -2.14 -8.72
CA SER A 93 7.65 -2.61 -9.94
C SER A 93 7.39 -1.72 -11.17
N LYS A 94 6.35 -0.89 -11.14
CA LYS A 94 6.05 0.10 -12.21
C LYS A 94 6.75 1.43 -11.97
N CYS A 95 7.35 1.63 -10.81
CA CYS A 95 8.08 2.84 -10.49
C CYS A 95 9.47 2.84 -11.15
N LYS A 96 9.91 4.02 -11.55
CA LYS A 96 11.26 4.29 -12.04
C LYS A 96 12.18 4.44 -10.84
N LEU A 97 13.22 3.61 -10.83
CA LEU A 97 14.34 3.73 -9.91
C LEU A 97 15.50 4.39 -10.65
N SER A 98 16.15 5.35 -10.00
CA SER A 98 17.41 5.91 -10.50
C SER A 98 18.54 4.89 -10.42
N HIS A 99 18.51 4.05 -9.38
CA HIS A 99 19.44 2.96 -9.17
C HIS A 99 18.68 1.70 -8.77
N GLU A 100 18.88 0.59 -9.50
CA GLU A 100 18.18 -0.68 -9.21
C GLU A 100 18.49 -1.22 -7.81
N ALA A 101 19.68 -0.92 -7.28
CA ALA A 101 20.07 -1.29 -5.92
C ALA A 101 19.17 -0.68 -4.82
N ASP A 102 18.46 0.41 -5.12
CA ASP A 102 17.53 1.05 -4.18
C ASP A 102 16.19 0.31 -4.09
N ALA A 103 15.96 -0.72 -4.91
CA ALA A 103 14.69 -1.45 -4.95
C ALA A 103 14.30 -2.03 -3.58
N LEU A 104 15.19 -2.84 -2.99
CA LEU A 104 14.93 -3.50 -1.71
C LEU A 104 14.91 -2.51 -0.53
N PRO A 105 15.85 -1.56 -0.40
CA PRO A 105 15.76 -0.50 0.60
C PRO A 105 14.44 0.28 0.58
N ALA A 106 13.95 0.65 -0.61
CA ALA A 106 12.74 1.47 -0.77
C ALA A 106 11.45 0.75 -0.34
N ILE A 107 11.40 -0.58 -0.31
CA ILE A 107 10.24 -1.34 0.17
C ILE A 107 10.45 -1.97 1.55
N SER A 108 11.68 -1.94 2.09
CA SER A 108 12.04 -2.59 3.35
C SER A 108 11.20 -2.14 4.55
N GLY A 109 10.88 -0.85 4.63
CA GLY A 109 10.02 -0.30 5.68
C GLY A 109 8.58 -0.82 5.61
N LEU A 110 8.06 -1.04 4.40
CA LEU A 110 6.73 -1.61 4.18
C LEU A 110 6.72 -3.11 4.48
N ALA A 111 7.77 -3.83 4.04
CA ALA A 111 7.94 -5.25 4.34
C ALA A 111 7.97 -5.51 5.85
N LYS A 112 8.75 -4.71 6.59
CA LYS A 112 8.81 -4.78 8.05
C LYS A 112 7.43 -4.58 8.69
N ALA A 113 6.68 -3.57 8.25
CA ALA A 113 5.35 -3.31 8.80
C ALA A 113 4.34 -4.43 8.50
N CYS A 114 4.36 -5.00 7.29
CA CYS A 114 3.52 -6.16 6.97
C CYS A 114 3.92 -7.39 7.79
N ARG A 115 5.21 -7.57 8.07
CA ARG A 115 5.76 -8.71 8.81
C ARG A 115 5.31 -8.68 10.26
N ASP A 116 5.36 -7.50 10.87
CA ASP A 116 4.95 -7.32 12.26
C ASP A 116 3.43 -7.59 12.45
N VAL A 117 2.63 -7.57 11.37
CA VAL A 117 1.19 -7.92 11.39
C VAL A 117 0.90 -9.35 10.95
N LEU A 118 1.63 -9.87 9.95
CA LEU A 118 1.50 -11.27 9.51
C LEU A 118 2.05 -12.26 10.53
N GLU A 119 2.90 -11.81 11.46
CA GLU A 119 3.72 -12.64 12.35
C GLU A 119 4.52 -13.72 11.58
N ASP A 120 4.76 -13.49 10.28
CA ASP A 120 5.44 -14.42 9.38
C ASP A 120 6.88 -13.98 9.13
N SER A 121 7.76 -14.91 8.76
CA SER A 121 9.16 -14.61 8.45
C SER A 121 9.29 -14.07 7.03
N TYR A 122 9.72 -12.81 6.90
CA TYR A 122 10.13 -12.20 5.64
C TYR A 122 11.63 -12.44 5.42
N LEU A 123 12.00 -13.28 4.46
CA LEU A 123 13.40 -13.58 4.11
C LEU A 123 13.64 -13.13 2.67
N ASP A 124 14.57 -12.19 2.48
CA ASP A 124 15.13 -11.78 1.17
C ASP A 124 14.09 -11.50 0.04
N GLY A 125 12.95 -10.91 0.39
CA GLY A 125 11.92 -10.55 -0.58
C GLY A 125 10.70 -11.49 -0.62
N ILE A 126 10.73 -12.61 0.12
CA ILE A 126 9.72 -13.67 0.06
C ILE A 126 9.19 -13.98 1.47
N TRP A 127 7.87 -14.20 1.57
CA TRP A 127 7.20 -14.66 2.79
C TRP A 127 7.32 -16.17 2.96
N ARG A 128 7.59 -16.65 4.18
CA ARG A 128 7.76 -18.08 4.49
C ARG A 128 6.44 -18.86 4.46
N GLY A 129 5.34 -18.24 4.83
CA GLY A 129 3.99 -18.80 4.89
C GLY A 129 3.52 -19.47 3.60
N PRO A 130 3.40 -18.76 2.46
CA PRO A 130 2.81 -19.31 1.24
C PRO A 130 3.60 -20.50 0.66
N ILE A 131 4.87 -20.71 1.03
CA ILE A 131 5.68 -21.87 0.62
C ILE A 131 5.40 -23.10 1.49
N SER A 132 5.06 -22.93 2.76
CA SER A 132 4.76 -24.06 3.67
C SER A 132 3.44 -24.77 3.36
N ALA A 133 2.47 -24.06 2.75
CA ALA A 133 1.21 -24.63 2.29
C ALA A 133 1.36 -25.49 1.02
N VAL A 134 2.31 -25.14 0.14
CA VAL A 134 2.55 -25.88 -1.12
C VAL A 134 3.29 -27.21 -0.90
N ARG A 135 4.08 -27.33 0.19
CA ARG A 135 4.86 -28.54 0.46
C ARG A 135 4.07 -29.69 1.12
N ARG A 136 2.78 -29.49 1.42
CA ARG A 136 1.89 -30.54 1.98
C ARG A 136 0.91 -31.15 0.98
N SER A 137 1.07 -30.86 -0.32
CA SER A 137 0.19 -31.38 -1.37
C SER A 137 0.95 -32.05 -2.51
N ILE A 138 2.10 -32.66 -2.22
CA ILE A 138 2.74 -33.65 -3.10
C ILE A 138 2.72 -35.00 -2.39
#